data_AF-A0A914CAH0-F1
#
_entry.id   AF-A0A914CAH0-F1
#
_cell.length_a   1.000
_cell.length_b   1.000
_cell.length_c   1.000
_cell.angle_alpha   90.00
_cell.angle_beta   90.00
_cell.angle_gamma   90.00
#
_symmetry.space_group_name_H-M   'P 1'
#
loop_
_entity.id
_entity.type
_entity.pdbx_description
1 polymer ?
#
loop_
_entity_poly.entity_id
_entity_poly.type
_entity_poly.pdbx_seq_one_letter_code
_entity_poly.pdbx_strand_id
1 'polypeptide(L)'
;MEEMAFVGWKAILGVGRVGTNFVGAPSLVFSSLPANKQSTRSIEMAFVGWKAILGVGRVGTNFVGAPSLVFSSLPANKQSTRSIVTKENLRLPENYPEPWPYRDRGYDYSVHCLVDRTMPHFHTNSKLIVVEGNLGAQKSNTAREIADAFGFFYYPEFKMDDILIDRYGNDLRDYYHYFPETFRVPDFNMFYKNPHADVTALMQWRMIHGRFDQYLNALAHIFNTGQGVVLERSPFSDSVFVNAMRSKNYLGPEFFKFYYYARKNIVRTLPFFPHLVVYLDAPAKICLENVKKRGNPDEIECVDEKYLKVIEESYKDVLKEYKRYSRILTYDWTVPGHTDTIVEDIEKLEFDFYEWHSGDIFYQWHQMTDEWAYAGWREYVTSKTKATTDAFAYPKYVLAEVGELYQHTMDMDHVENVMKAVVLKDNKSHGFIRERGDPLKAIWAYRRDQTMAEIWYEYYWREKWYADLYNDMSYFDAKGTTFDPLYVHH
;
A
#
# COMPACT_ATOMS: atom_id res chain seq x y z
N MET A 1 -21.88 -2.50 54.28
CA MET A 1 -21.85 -3.93 54.66
C MET A 1 -21.52 -4.67 53.37
N GLU A 2 -20.33 -5.19 53.11
CA GLU A 2 -19.11 -5.41 53.89
C GLU A 2 -17.92 -5.22 52.95
N GLU A 3 -16.87 -4.56 53.44
CA GLU A 3 -15.50 -4.79 53.01
C GLU A 3 -15.07 -6.19 53.46
N MET A 4 -14.23 -6.89 52.70
CA MET A 4 -13.05 -7.54 53.30
C MET A 4 -11.93 -7.71 52.27
N ALA A 5 -10.74 -7.36 52.76
CA ALA A 5 -9.50 -7.16 52.05
C ALA A 5 -8.51 -8.32 52.28
N PHE A 6 -7.56 -8.44 51.35
CA PHE A 6 -6.12 -8.71 51.50
C PHE A 6 -5.58 -9.78 52.48
N VAL A 7 -4.78 -10.72 51.93
CA VAL A 7 -3.38 -11.09 52.30
C VAL A 7 -2.82 -11.85 51.07
N GLY A 8 -1.62 -11.68 50.48
CA GLY A 8 -0.38 -11.01 50.84
C GLY A 8 0.79 -12.01 50.86
N TRP A 9 1.62 -12.08 49.81
CA TRP A 9 3.02 -12.52 49.95
C TRP A 9 3.95 -11.74 49.01
N LYS A 10 4.92 -11.05 49.61
CA LYS A 10 6.07 -10.38 48.98
C LYS A 10 7.20 -11.38 48.72
N ALA A 11 7.88 -11.24 47.60
CA ALA A 11 9.34 -11.47 47.52
C ALA A 11 9.96 -10.41 46.59
N ILE A 12 11.12 -9.91 47.01
CA ILE A 12 11.81 -8.70 46.55
C ILE A 12 12.96 -9.12 45.61
N LEU A 13 13.32 -8.22 44.69
CA LEU A 13 14.65 -7.96 44.07
C LEU A 13 14.83 -8.40 42.61
N GLY A 14 15.22 -7.42 41.78
CA GLY A 14 15.92 -7.65 40.52
C GLY A 14 15.54 -6.67 39.41
N VAL A 15 16.10 -5.45 39.43
CA VAL A 15 16.03 -4.50 38.31
C VAL A 15 16.80 -5.06 37.12
N GLY A 16 16.13 -5.18 35.97
CA GLY A 16 16.74 -5.48 34.67
C GLY A 16 15.75 -5.17 33.55
N ARG A 17 15.81 -3.94 33.02
CA ARG A 17 15.09 -3.53 31.80
C ARG A 17 15.65 -4.32 30.61
N VAL A 18 14.84 -5.20 30.02
CA VAL A 18 15.06 -5.69 28.65
C VAL A 18 13.74 -5.53 27.91
N GLY A 19 13.73 -4.63 26.94
CA GLY A 19 12.58 -4.39 26.07
C GLY A 19 12.39 -5.57 25.11
N THR A 20 11.19 -6.11 25.07
CA THR A 20 10.79 -7.13 24.10
C THR A 20 10.07 -6.45 22.93
N ASN A 21 10.82 -6.12 21.88
CA ASN A 21 10.27 -5.96 20.53
C ASN A 21 10.63 -7.22 19.76
N PHE A 22 9.67 -8.13 19.58
CA PHE A 22 9.77 -9.23 18.62
C PHE A 22 8.91 -8.88 17.41
N VAL A 23 9.56 -8.42 16.34
CA VAL A 23 9.02 -8.44 14.98
C VAL A 23 9.56 -9.73 14.36
N GLY A 24 8.68 -10.73 14.21
CA GLY A 24 9.01 -12.01 13.61
C GLY A 24 9.04 -11.91 12.09
N ALA A 25 10.22 -12.07 11.50
CA ALA A 25 10.37 -12.59 10.15
C ALA A 25 10.01 -14.09 10.14
N PRO A 26 9.49 -14.66 9.03
CA PRO A 26 9.14 -16.07 8.98
C PRO A 26 10.42 -16.92 8.92
N SER A 27 10.77 -17.58 10.02
CA SER A 27 11.78 -18.63 10.04
C SER A 27 11.15 -19.98 9.70
N LEU A 28 11.68 -20.64 8.67
CA LEU A 28 11.36 -22.01 8.30
C LEU A 28 11.78 -22.96 9.43
N VAL A 29 10.80 -23.57 10.09
CA VAL A 29 11.02 -24.62 11.08
C VAL A 29 11.33 -25.93 10.33
N PHE A 30 12.59 -26.34 10.33
CA PHE A 30 12.96 -27.72 9.98
C PHE A 30 12.62 -28.63 11.17
N SER A 31 11.70 -29.57 10.95
CA SER A 31 11.41 -30.65 11.87
C SER A 31 12.61 -31.61 11.94
N SER A 32 13.20 -31.76 13.12
CA SER A 32 14.17 -32.83 13.40
C SER A 32 13.60 -33.78 14.44
N LEU A 33 13.40 -35.03 14.03
CA LEU A 33 13.14 -36.15 14.93
C LEU A 33 14.45 -36.58 15.62
N PRO A 34 14.40 -37.13 16.85
CA PRO A 34 15.55 -37.22 17.74
C PRO A 34 16.43 -38.44 17.42
N ALA A 35 17.75 -38.21 17.30
CA ALA A 35 18.74 -39.28 17.18
C ALA A 35 19.39 -39.57 18.55
N ASN A 36 19.31 -40.84 18.93
CA ASN A 36 19.76 -41.42 20.17
C ASN A 36 21.30 -41.60 20.21
N LYS A 37 21.89 -41.54 21.41
CA LYS A 37 23.32 -41.76 21.69
C LYS A 37 23.78 -43.16 21.24
N GLN A 38 24.94 -43.28 20.59
CA GLN A 38 26.05 -44.18 21.01
C GLN A 38 27.24 -44.25 20.02
N SER A 39 28.41 -44.43 20.64
CA SER A 39 29.64 -45.06 20.14
C SER A 39 30.72 -44.17 19.50
N THR A 40 31.78 -44.05 20.30
CA THR A 40 33.17 -43.74 20.01
C THR A 40 33.77 -44.56 18.87
N ARG A 41 34.59 -43.93 18.02
CA ARG A 41 35.86 -44.51 17.53
C ARG A 41 36.78 -43.42 16.98
N SER A 42 37.97 -43.36 17.57
CA SER A 42 39.10 -42.48 17.29
C SER A 42 39.85 -42.93 16.03
N ILE A 43 40.28 -41.98 15.19
CA ILE A 43 41.47 -42.09 14.33
C ILE A 43 42.17 -40.70 14.32
N GLU A 44 43.46 -40.70 14.63
CA GLU A 44 44.36 -39.54 14.78
C GLU A 44 44.87 -38.94 13.46
N MET A 45 45.59 -37.81 13.61
CA MET A 45 46.57 -37.15 12.73
C MET A 45 46.03 -35.97 11.89
N ALA A 46 46.63 -34.78 11.85
CA ALA A 46 47.83 -34.23 12.49
C ALA A 46 47.70 -32.70 12.59
N PHE A 47 48.16 -32.13 13.72
CA PHE A 47 48.39 -30.71 13.91
C PHE A 47 49.79 -30.35 13.41
N VAL A 48 49.92 -29.30 12.61
CA VAL A 48 51.17 -28.54 12.46
C VAL A 48 50.87 -27.13 12.95
N GLY A 49 51.32 -26.82 14.16
CA GLY A 49 51.33 -25.48 14.71
C GLY A 49 52.74 -24.91 14.65
N TRP A 50 52.84 -23.57 14.56
CA TRP A 50 53.94 -22.87 15.20
C TRP A 50 53.48 -21.52 15.75
N LYS A 51 53.79 -21.33 17.03
CA LYS A 51 53.68 -20.09 17.81
C LYS A 51 55.01 -19.33 17.79
N ALA A 52 54.90 -18.04 18.13
CA ALA A 52 55.92 -17.14 18.72
C ALA A 52 56.81 -16.40 17.69
N ILE A 53 57.35 -15.20 17.92
CA ILE A 53 57.89 -14.56 19.13
C ILE A 53 57.84 -13.02 18.97
N LEU A 54 57.56 -12.30 20.06
CA LEU A 54 57.78 -10.85 20.23
C LEU A 54 59.29 -10.53 20.32
N GLY A 55 59.76 -9.58 19.51
CA GLY A 55 61.12 -9.04 19.58
C GLY A 55 61.14 -7.53 19.41
N VAL A 56 61.46 -6.82 20.50
CA VAL A 56 61.74 -5.38 20.54
C VAL A 56 63.18 -5.15 20.12
N GLY A 57 63.42 -4.24 19.17
CA GLY A 57 64.76 -3.77 18.79
C GLY A 57 64.71 -2.33 18.31
N ARG A 58 65.42 -1.44 19.02
CA ARG A 58 65.50 0.00 18.80
C ARG A 58 66.91 0.32 18.29
N VAL A 59 67.07 0.95 17.13
CA VAL A 59 68.33 1.58 16.67
C VAL A 59 67.98 2.89 15.95
N GLY A 60 68.71 3.96 16.23
CA GLY A 60 68.30 5.35 16.00
C GLY A 60 68.95 6.09 14.82
N THR A 61 68.62 7.39 14.80
CA THR A 61 69.33 8.58 14.24
C THR A 61 69.50 8.71 12.72
N ASN A 62 68.84 9.69 12.07
CA ASN A 62 69.29 11.09 11.94
C ASN A 62 68.40 11.93 10.99
N PHE A 63 68.26 13.22 11.35
CA PHE A 63 67.63 14.31 10.60
C PHE A 63 68.34 14.61 9.28
N VAL A 64 67.59 14.77 8.17
CA VAL A 64 67.91 15.71 7.07
C VAL A 64 66.63 16.20 6.38
N GLY A 65 66.43 17.53 6.37
CA GLY A 65 65.87 18.30 5.25
C GLY A 65 64.37 18.24 4.94
N ALA A 66 63.66 19.35 5.21
CA ALA A 66 62.33 19.65 4.64
C ALA A 66 62.37 19.85 3.10
N PRO A 67 61.22 19.80 2.41
CA PRO A 67 60.51 21.07 2.21
C PRO A 67 58.99 20.97 2.44
N SER A 68 58.45 22.10 2.87
CA SER A 68 57.04 22.43 3.03
C SER A 68 56.18 22.07 1.82
N LEU A 69 55.19 21.20 2.03
CA LEU A 69 54.05 21.08 1.12
C LEU A 69 52.88 21.88 1.69
N VAL A 70 52.60 22.98 0.99
CA VAL A 70 51.41 23.81 1.14
C VAL A 70 50.20 22.92 0.85
N PHE A 71 49.40 22.61 1.86
CA PHE A 71 48.07 22.07 1.65
C PHE A 71 47.22 23.19 1.03
N SER A 72 47.11 23.20 -0.30
CA SER A 72 46.03 23.90 -0.97
C SER A 72 44.74 23.24 -0.53
N SER A 73 44.01 23.86 0.39
CA SER A 73 42.61 23.53 0.63
C SER A 73 41.84 23.84 -0.65
N LEU A 74 41.68 22.82 -1.51
CA LEU A 74 40.61 22.86 -2.49
C LEU A 74 39.32 23.08 -1.70
N PRO A 75 38.51 24.12 -2.01
CA PRO A 75 37.19 24.19 -1.42
C PRO A 75 36.49 22.91 -1.86
N ALA A 76 36.16 22.06 -0.89
CA ALA A 76 35.21 20.98 -1.09
C ALA A 76 33.92 21.67 -1.51
N ASN A 77 33.72 21.78 -2.83
CA ASN A 77 32.46 22.14 -3.40
C ASN A 77 31.54 21.02 -2.92
N LYS A 78 30.79 21.27 -1.84
CA LYS A 78 29.63 20.46 -1.49
C LYS A 78 28.68 20.64 -2.66
N GLN A 79 28.90 19.87 -3.73
CA GLN A 79 27.82 19.53 -4.63
C GLN A 79 26.76 18.94 -3.72
N SER A 80 25.69 19.70 -3.50
CA SER A 80 24.44 19.15 -3.00
C SER A 80 24.20 17.88 -3.82
N THR A 81 24.29 16.72 -3.16
CA THR A 81 23.98 15.45 -3.79
C THR A 81 22.48 15.48 -4.04
N ARG A 82 22.08 15.90 -5.23
CA ARG A 82 20.67 15.91 -5.64
C ARG A 82 20.15 14.48 -5.56
N SER A 83 19.13 14.27 -4.74
CA SER A 83 18.57 12.94 -4.46
C SER A 83 17.33 12.61 -5.29
N ILE A 84 16.74 13.61 -5.96
CA ILE A 84 15.82 13.47 -7.09
C ILE A 84 16.28 14.45 -8.17
N VAL A 85 16.16 14.04 -9.43
CA VAL A 85 16.68 14.78 -10.57
C VAL A 85 15.63 14.85 -11.67
N THR A 86 15.47 15.99 -12.32
CA THR A 86 14.66 16.15 -13.55
C THR A 86 15.02 15.12 -14.63
N LYS A 87 14.03 14.76 -15.47
CA LYS A 87 14.16 13.72 -16.52
C LYS A 87 15.37 13.94 -17.44
N GLU A 88 15.67 15.18 -17.78
CA GLU A 88 16.79 15.55 -18.67
C GLU A 88 18.17 15.30 -18.07
N ASN A 89 18.25 15.36 -16.75
CA ASN A 89 19.49 15.26 -15.99
C ASN A 89 19.73 13.84 -15.43
N LEU A 90 18.75 12.94 -15.57
CA LEU A 90 18.86 11.55 -15.15
C LEU A 90 19.83 10.78 -16.06
N ARG A 91 20.95 10.32 -15.49
CA ARG A 91 21.93 9.47 -16.19
C ARG A 91 21.92 8.08 -15.57
N LEU A 92 21.47 7.10 -16.35
CA LEU A 92 21.50 5.69 -15.96
C LEU A 92 22.81 5.04 -16.42
N PRO A 93 23.32 4.03 -15.69
CA PRO A 93 24.50 3.27 -16.11
C PRO A 93 24.21 2.48 -17.41
N GLU A 94 25.23 2.21 -18.21
CA GLU A 94 25.09 1.47 -19.49
C GLU A 94 24.50 0.07 -19.31
N ASN A 95 24.73 -0.57 -18.16
CA ASN A 95 24.23 -1.91 -17.82
C ASN A 95 22.94 -1.87 -16.98
N TYR A 96 22.08 -0.87 -17.15
CA TYR A 96 20.81 -0.79 -16.41
C TYR A 96 19.84 -1.90 -16.88
N PRO A 97 19.25 -2.68 -15.96
CA PRO A 97 18.34 -3.78 -16.33
C PRO A 97 17.06 -3.24 -16.99
N GLU A 98 16.51 -4.03 -17.93
CA GLU A 98 15.23 -3.71 -18.53
C GLU A 98 14.09 -3.92 -17.52
N PRO A 99 13.05 -3.06 -17.52
CA PRO A 99 11.90 -3.22 -16.63
C PRO A 99 11.24 -4.59 -16.76
N TRP A 100 10.97 -5.23 -15.61
CA TRP A 100 10.34 -6.54 -15.61
C TRP A 100 8.84 -6.45 -16.01
N PRO A 101 8.35 -7.28 -16.95
CA PRO A 101 6.95 -7.28 -17.38
C PRO A 101 6.05 -7.98 -16.34
N TYR A 102 5.88 -7.35 -15.19
CA TYR A 102 5.20 -7.90 -14.02
C TYR A 102 3.71 -8.17 -14.25
N ARG A 103 3.07 -7.43 -15.18
CA ARG A 103 1.65 -7.61 -15.52
C ARG A 103 1.38 -8.95 -16.21
N ASP A 104 2.29 -9.39 -17.09
CA ASP A 104 2.10 -10.60 -17.90
C ASP A 104 2.77 -11.84 -17.30
N ARG A 105 3.86 -11.66 -16.55
CA ARG A 105 4.67 -12.78 -16.02
C ARG A 105 4.61 -12.96 -14.51
N GLY A 106 4.14 -11.95 -13.76
CA GLY A 106 4.23 -11.96 -12.30
C GLY A 106 5.67 -12.00 -11.80
N TYR A 107 5.87 -12.24 -10.50
CA TYR A 107 7.20 -12.31 -9.92
C TYR A 107 7.27 -13.25 -8.70
N ASP A 108 7.75 -14.49 -8.90
CA ASP A 108 8.08 -15.46 -7.85
C ASP A 108 9.50 -15.20 -7.31
N TYR A 109 9.61 -14.86 -6.03
CA TYR A 109 10.90 -14.60 -5.39
C TYR A 109 11.83 -15.82 -5.42
N SER A 110 11.30 -17.05 -5.44
CA SER A 110 12.12 -18.28 -5.35
C SER A 110 12.85 -18.60 -6.66
N VAL A 111 12.25 -18.23 -7.78
CA VAL A 111 12.76 -18.55 -9.13
C VAL A 111 13.33 -17.31 -9.80
N HIS A 112 12.60 -16.21 -9.76
CA HIS A 112 12.96 -15.01 -10.51
C HIS A 112 14.07 -14.21 -9.84
N CYS A 113 14.25 -14.26 -8.51
CA CYS A 113 15.35 -13.51 -7.86
C CYS A 113 16.75 -13.93 -8.31
N LEU A 114 16.90 -15.15 -8.85
CA LEU A 114 18.16 -15.67 -9.35
C LEU A 114 18.52 -15.08 -10.72
N VAL A 115 17.51 -14.68 -11.50
CA VAL A 115 17.65 -14.13 -12.85
C VAL A 115 17.55 -12.61 -12.84
N ASP A 116 16.58 -12.08 -12.11
CA ASP A 116 16.22 -10.67 -12.08
C ASP A 116 16.22 -10.15 -10.64
N ARG A 117 17.28 -9.40 -10.30
CA ARG A 117 17.44 -8.79 -8.98
C ARG A 117 16.75 -7.43 -8.91
N THR A 118 16.20 -7.12 -7.76
CA THR A 118 15.45 -5.89 -7.47
C THR A 118 16.33 -4.67 -7.25
N MET A 119 17.40 -4.78 -6.46
CA MET A 119 18.22 -3.61 -6.13
C MET A 119 18.84 -2.93 -7.36
N PRO A 120 19.29 -3.65 -8.41
CA PRO A 120 19.79 -3.03 -9.63
C PRO A 120 18.78 -2.16 -10.40
N HIS A 121 17.48 -2.36 -10.19
CA HIS A 121 16.45 -1.51 -10.80
C HIS A 121 16.34 -0.15 -10.09
N PHE A 122 16.71 -0.06 -8.82
CA PHE A 122 16.60 1.20 -8.08
C PHE A 122 17.70 2.20 -8.48
N HIS A 123 17.27 3.44 -8.71
CA HIS A 123 18.11 4.58 -8.97
C HIS A 123 17.62 5.79 -8.16
N THR A 124 18.31 6.93 -8.29
CA THR A 124 18.04 8.16 -7.53
C THR A 124 16.56 8.57 -7.58
N ASN A 125 15.94 8.46 -8.76
CA ASN A 125 14.55 8.81 -9.05
C ASN A 125 13.52 7.72 -8.71
N SER A 126 13.92 6.58 -8.13
CA SER A 126 13.00 5.50 -7.71
C SER A 126 12.28 5.85 -6.41
N LYS A 127 11.56 6.97 -6.40
CA LYS A 127 10.91 7.53 -5.21
C LYS A 127 9.40 7.56 -5.38
N LEU A 128 8.70 7.49 -4.24
CA LEU A 128 7.24 7.55 -4.15
C LEU A 128 6.83 8.91 -3.62
N ILE A 129 6.15 9.69 -4.47
CA ILE A 129 5.63 11.02 -4.13
C ILE A 129 4.11 10.95 -4.08
N VAL A 130 3.50 11.51 -3.04
CA VAL A 130 2.04 11.62 -2.92
C VAL A 130 1.66 13.10 -2.87
N VAL A 131 0.73 13.50 -3.74
CA VAL A 131 0.11 14.83 -3.69
C VAL A 131 -1.20 14.74 -2.92
N GLU A 132 -1.26 15.44 -1.80
CA GLU A 132 -2.40 15.51 -0.87
C GLU A 132 -3.06 16.89 -0.90
N GLY A 133 -4.35 16.93 -0.58
CA GLY A 133 -5.09 18.18 -0.52
C GLY A 133 -6.61 17.99 -0.40
N ASN A 134 -7.27 19.08 -0.04
CA ASN A 134 -8.73 19.11 0.11
C ASN A 134 -9.46 18.85 -1.23
N LEU A 135 -10.76 18.52 -1.19
CA LEU A 135 -11.53 18.39 -2.44
C LEU A 135 -11.58 19.75 -3.14
N GLY A 136 -11.41 19.77 -4.46
CA GLY A 136 -11.43 21.02 -5.22
C GLY A 136 -10.11 21.81 -5.22
N ALA A 137 -9.02 21.27 -4.64
CA ALA A 137 -7.69 21.89 -4.70
C ALA A 137 -6.99 21.76 -6.08
N GLN A 138 -7.63 21.15 -7.08
CA GLN A 138 -7.09 20.94 -8.44
C GLN A 138 -5.74 20.17 -8.48
N LYS A 139 -5.52 19.31 -7.48
CA LYS A 139 -4.33 18.47 -7.31
C LYS A 139 -3.95 17.63 -8.53
N SER A 140 -4.90 17.32 -9.40
CA SER A 140 -4.64 16.41 -10.52
C SER A 140 -3.79 17.01 -11.63
N ASN A 141 -3.86 18.32 -11.82
CA ASN A 141 -2.99 19.00 -12.78
C ASN A 141 -1.56 19.09 -12.23
N THR A 142 -1.42 19.49 -10.97
CA THR A 142 -0.09 19.60 -10.33
C THR A 142 0.62 18.25 -10.22
N ALA A 143 -0.10 17.19 -9.84
CA ALA A 143 0.47 15.85 -9.77
C ALA A 143 0.95 15.33 -11.13
N ARG A 144 0.22 15.63 -12.21
CA ARG A 144 0.63 15.28 -13.57
C ARG A 144 1.88 16.03 -14.01
N GLU A 145 1.91 17.34 -13.80
CA GLU A 145 3.05 18.19 -14.16
C GLU A 145 4.32 17.80 -13.38
N ILE A 146 4.20 17.48 -12.08
CA ILE A 146 5.32 16.98 -11.27
C ILE A 146 5.82 15.63 -11.84
N ALA A 147 4.91 14.74 -12.23
CA ALA A 147 5.31 13.46 -12.80
C ALA A 147 6.04 13.63 -14.15
N ASP A 148 5.55 14.52 -15.00
CA ASP A 148 6.16 14.82 -16.30
C ASP A 148 7.57 15.43 -16.15
N ALA A 149 7.76 16.34 -15.18
CA ALA A 149 9.05 16.98 -14.91
C ALA A 149 10.15 15.98 -14.48
N PHE A 150 9.81 15.02 -13.62
CA PHE A 150 10.75 14.01 -13.15
C PHE A 150 10.79 12.73 -14.00
N GLY A 151 9.86 12.58 -14.96
CA GLY A 151 9.68 11.35 -15.72
C GLY A 151 9.12 10.20 -14.90
N PHE A 152 8.32 10.50 -13.87
CA PHE A 152 7.69 9.52 -13.00
C PHE A 152 6.40 9.00 -13.64
N PHE A 153 5.98 7.81 -13.22
CA PHE A 153 4.67 7.30 -13.60
C PHE A 153 3.59 7.95 -12.74
N TYR A 154 2.59 8.54 -13.37
CA TYR A 154 1.47 9.20 -12.69
C TYR A 154 0.29 8.24 -12.54
N TYR A 155 -0.13 8.01 -11.31
CA TYR A 155 -1.39 7.34 -11.00
C TYR A 155 -2.45 8.39 -10.62
N PRO A 156 -3.56 8.48 -11.36
CA PRO A 156 -4.65 9.42 -11.05
C PRO A 156 -5.36 9.03 -9.75
N GLU A 157 -6.17 9.92 -9.18
CA GLU A 157 -6.99 9.58 -8.01
C GLU A 157 -7.94 8.42 -8.32
N PHE A 158 -7.99 7.42 -7.42
CA PHE A 158 -8.97 6.33 -7.49
C PHE A 158 -10.41 6.86 -7.51
N LYS A 159 -11.17 6.46 -8.53
CA LYS A 159 -12.61 6.73 -8.64
C LYS A 159 -13.40 5.44 -8.54
N MET A 160 -14.62 5.53 -7.99
CA MET A 160 -15.52 4.38 -7.98
C MET A 160 -15.92 3.91 -9.38
N ASP A 161 -15.93 4.80 -10.36
CA ASP A 161 -16.19 4.43 -11.76
C ASP A 161 -15.20 3.36 -12.28
N ASP A 162 -13.97 3.32 -11.75
CA ASP A 162 -12.94 2.36 -12.16
C ASP A 162 -13.27 0.90 -11.75
N ILE A 163 -14.16 0.71 -10.77
CA ILE A 163 -14.58 -0.63 -10.30
C ILE A 163 -15.97 -1.04 -10.78
N LEU A 164 -16.76 -0.10 -11.33
CA LEU A 164 -18.13 -0.34 -11.78
C LEU A 164 -18.18 -1.09 -13.11
N ILE A 165 -17.15 -0.88 -13.95
CA ILE A 165 -16.98 -1.58 -15.21
C ILE A 165 -16.10 -2.80 -14.98
N ASP A 166 -16.71 -3.96 -15.14
CA ASP A 166 -16.04 -5.25 -15.06
C ASP A 166 -14.90 -5.37 -16.09
N ARG A 167 -13.97 -6.30 -15.87
CA ARG A 167 -12.86 -6.64 -16.78
C ARG A 167 -13.30 -6.80 -18.23
N TYR A 168 -14.45 -7.44 -18.44
CA TYR A 168 -14.98 -7.70 -19.77
C TYR A 168 -15.82 -6.55 -20.35
N GLY A 169 -15.84 -5.38 -19.71
CA GLY A 169 -16.60 -4.21 -20.16
C GLY A 169 -18.09 -4.23 -19.79
N ASN A 170 -18.52 -5.14 -18.91
CA ASN A 170 -19.88 -5.14 -18.40
C ASN A 170 -20.03 -4.03 -17.35
N ASP A 171 -20.97 -3.09 -17.52
CA ASP A 171 -21.33 -2.15 -16.46
C ASP A 171 -22.23 -2.86 -15.44
N LEU A 172 -21.80 -2.92 -14.18
CA LEU A 172 -22.57 -3.58 -13.13
C LEU A 172 -23.89 -2.86 -12.84
N ARG A 173 -24.00 -1.56 -13.15
CA ARG A 173 -25.19 -0.74 -12.94
C ARG A 173 -26.40 -1.25 -13.72
N ASP A 174 -26.17 -1.83 -14.90
CA ASP A 174 -27.22 -2.39 -15.74
C ASP A 174 -27.92 -3.60 -15.10
N TYR A 175 -27.30 -4.21 -14.08
CA TYR A 175 -27.79 -5.41 -13.41
C TYR A 175 -28.29 -5.14 -11.97
N TYR A 176 -28.40 -3.87 -11.55
CA TYR A 176 -28.76 -3.52 -10.17
C TYR A 176 -30.16 -3.95 -9.75
N HIS A 177 -31.08 -4.19 -10.69
CA HIS A 177 -32.39 -4.76 -10.39
C HIS A 177 -32.33 -6.25 -10.02
N TYR A 178 -31.26 -6.95 -10.39
CA TYR A 178 -30.99 -8.32 -9.94
C TYR A 178 -30.17 -8.37 -8.64
N PHE A 179 -29.46 -7.30 -8.30
CA PHE A 179 -28.66 -7.27 -7.08
C PHE A 179 -29.44 -6.73 -5.88
N PRO A 180 -29.38 -7.43 -4.72
CA PRO A 180 -29.81 -6.88 -3.44
C PRO A 180 -29.05 -5.58 -3.14
N GLU A 181 -29.68 -4.66 -2.41
CA GLU A 181 -29.15 -3.30 -2.22
C GLU A 181 -27.75 -3.28 -1.59
N THR A 182 -27.49 -4.22 -0.69
CA THR A 182 -26.21 -4.42 0.02
C THR A 182 -25.06 -4.90 -0.88
N PHE A 183 -25.37 -5.43 -2.07
CA PHE A 183 -24.38 -5.91 -3.04
C PHE A 183 -24.18 -4.98 -4.24
N ARG A 184 -25.01 -3.94 -4.37
CA ARG A 184 -24.83 -2.94 -5.42
C ARG A 184 -23.54 -2.18 -5.16
N VAL A 185 -22.67 -2.11 -6.17
CA VAL A 185 -21.43 -1.33 -6.07
C VAL A 185 -21.82 0.16 -6.03
N PRO A 186 -21.47 0.90 -4.97
CA PRO A 186 -21.99 2.23 -4.78
C PRO A 186 -21.30 3.22 -5.71
N ASP A 187 -22.10 4.13 -6.26
CA ASP A 187 -21.64 5.22 -7.11
C ASP A 187 -21.62 6.55 -6.34
N PHE A 188 -20.80 7.50 -6.77
CA PHE A 188 -20.83 8.86 -6.24
C PHE A 188 -22.20 9.52 -6.44
N ASN A 189 -22.88 9.25 -7.55
CA ASN A 189 -24.24 9.76 -7.76
C ASN A 189 -25.25 9.19 -6.76
N MET A 190 -25.08 7.94 -6.32
CA MET A 190 -25.93 7.35 -5.28
C MET A 190 -25.69 8.04 -3.94
N PHE A 191 -24.42 8.28 -3.61
CA PHE A 191 -24.03 9.01 -2.41
C PHE A 191 -24.57 10.45 -2.42
N TYR A 192 -24.44 11.17 -3.53
CA TYR A 192 -24.90 12.55 -3.60
C TYR A 192 -26.42 12.70 -3.51
N LYS A 193 -27.18 11.72 -4.02
CA LYS A 193 -28.65 11.73 -3.94
C LYS A 193 -29.17 11.36 -2.55
N ASN A 194 -28.52 10.41 -1.88
CA ASN A 194 -28.92 9.98 -0.55
C ASN A 194 -27.69 9.64 0.31
N PRO A 195 -27.05 10.65 0.91
CA PRO A 195 -25.83 10.44 1.70
C PRO A 195 -26.10 9.71 3.03
N HIS A 196 -27.36 9.62 3.47
CA HIS A 196 -27.76 8.93 4.71
C HIS A 196 -28.09 7.46 4.51
N ALA A 197 -28.00 6.93 3.28
CA ALA A 197 -28.23 5.51 3.03
C ALA A 197 -27.03 4.66 3.49
N ASP A 198 -27.29 3.41 3.87
CA ASP A 198 -26.27 2.45 4.30
C ASP A 198 -25.19 2.22 3.23
N VAL A 199 -25.55 2.38 1.95
CA VAL A 199 -24.62 2.30 0.82
C VAL A 199 -23.48 3.33 0.89
N THR A 200 -23.62 4.41 1.65
CA THR A 200 -22.55 5.39 1.91
C THR A 200 -21.39 4.76 2.69
N ALA A 201 -21.70 3.95 3.71
CA ALA A 201 -20.69 3.24 4.49
C ALA A 201 -19.99 2.18 3.62
N LEU A 202 -20.76 1.47 2.80
CA LEU A 202 -20.22 0.52 1.84
C LEU A 202 -19.33 1.23 0.81
N MET A 203 -19.71 2.43 0.34
CA MET A 203 -18.88 3.25 -0.54
C MET A 203 -17.55 3.57 0.11
N GLN A 204 -17.55 4.12 1.32
CA GLN A 204 -16.32 4.46 2.00
C GLN A 204 -15.42 3.24 2.23
N TRP A 205 -16.02 2.08 2.55
CA TRP A 205 -15.28 0.82 2.66
C TRP A 205 -14.66 0.37 1.32
N ARG A 206 -15.38 0.51 0.20
CA ARG A 206 -14.83 0.22 -1.13
C ARG A 206 -13.73 1.21 -1.54
N MET A 207 -13.83 2.48 -1.13
CA MET A 207 -12.84 3.51 -1.44
C MET A 207 -11.49 3.20 -0.81
N ILE A 208 -11.46 2.79 0.47
CA ILE A 208 -10.20 2.43 1.13
C ILE A 208 -9.57 1.18 0.49
N HIS A 209 -10.38 0.21 0.05
CA HIS A 209 -9.90 -0.93 -0.73
C HIS A 209 -9.25 -0.50 -2.05
N GLY A 210 -9.94 0.32 -2.85
CA GLY A 210 -9.42 0.79 -4.13
C GLY A 210 -8.15 1.62 -4.00
N ARG A 211 -8.08 2.51 -3.01
CA ARG A 211 -6.87 3.28 -2.69
C ARG A 211 -5.73 2.38 -2.22
N PHE A 212 -6.02 1.35 -1.43
CA PHE A 212 -5.03 0.37 -0.99
C PHE A 212 -4.43 -0.39 -2.18
N ASP A 213 -5.28 -0.90 -3.07
CA ASP A 213 -4.85 -1.58 -4.29
C ASP A 213 -4.02 -0.65 -5.20
N GLN A 214 -4.45 0.60 -5.36
CA GLN A 214 -3.72 1.62 -6.12
C GLN A 214 -2.34 1.90 -5.51
N TYR A 215 -2.23 1.95 -4.19
CA TYR A 215 -0.96 2.13 -3.51
C TYR A 215 -0.02 0.94 -3.72
N LEU A 216 -0.56 -0.29 -3.70
CA LEU A 216 0.20 -1.50 -4.06
C LEU A 216 0.60 -1.50 -5.54
N ASN A 217 -0.24 -0.98 -6.45
CA ASN A 217 0.09 -0.81 -7.87
C ASN A 217 1.32 0.10 -8.05
N ALA A 218 1.33 1.24 -7.34
CA ALA A 218 2.46 2.16 -7.33
C ALA A 218 3.74 1.52 -6.81
N LEU A 219 3.66 0.79 -5.69
CA LEU A 219 4.81 0.07 -5.16
C LEU A 219 5.28 -1.03 -6.12
N ALA A 220 4.38 -1.84 -6.67
CA ALA A 220 4.74 -2.87 -7.64
C ALA A 220 5.43 -2.26 -8.88
N HIS A 221 4.97 -1.11 -9.37
CA HIS A 221 5.62 -0.41 -10.47
C HIS A 221 7.07 -0.02 -10.11
N ILE A 222 7.28 0.58 -8.93
CA ILE A 222 8.61 0.98 -8.44
C ILE A 222 9.54 -0.25 -8.31
N PHE A 223 9.08 -1.32 -7.66
CA PHE A 223 9.91 -2.51 -7.40
C PHE A 223 10.24 -3.33 -8.65
N ASN A 224 9.39 -3.28 -9.70
CA ASN A 224 9.60 -4.03 -10.93
C ASN A 224 10.32 -3.22 -12.03
N THR A 225 10.14 -1.90 -12.07
CA THR A 225 10.67 -1.05 -13.15
C THR A 225 11.77 -0.11 -12.70
N GLY A 226 11.86 0.18 -11.40
CA GLY A 226 12.72 1.23 -10.87
C GLY A 226 12.17 2.65 -11.10
N GLN A 227 11.15 2.85 -11.93
CA GLN A 227 10.61 4.18 -12.20
C GLN A 227 9.87 4.72 -10.97
N GLY A 228 10.18 5.97 -10.58
CA GLY A 228 9.45 6.70 -9.54
C GLY A 228 7.97 6.88 -9.89
N VAL A 229 7.15 7.08 -8.85
CA VAL A 229 5.70 7.21 -8.99
C VAL A 229 5.19 8.44 -8.27
N VAL A 230 4.26 9.15 -8.92
CA VAL A 230 3.44 10.19 -8.31
C VAL A 230 2.01 9.66 -8.15
N LEU A 231 1.49 9.69 -6.93
CA LEU A 231 0.13 9.32 -6.58
C LEU A 231 -0.69 10.53 -6.16
N GLU A 232 -1.96 10.55 -6.53
CA GLU A 232 -2.94 11.44 -5.90
C GLU A 232 -3.62 10.77 -4.73
N ARG A 233 -3.40 11.33 -3.54
CA ARG A 233 -3.88 10.79 -2.25
C ARG A 233 -3.32 9.39 -1.95
N SER A 234 -3.44 8.99 -0.70
CA SER A 234 -3.01 7.67 -0.25
C SER A 234 -4.07 7.01 0.64
N PRO A 235 -3.91 5.71 0.94
CA PRO A 235 -4.74 5.04 1.95
C PRO A 235 -4.61 5.68 3.34
N PHE A 236 -3.49 6.32 3.66
CA PHE A 236 -3.24 6.94 4.96
C PHE A 236 -4.11 8.18 5.17
N SER A 237 -4.40 8.94 4.10
CA SER A 237 -5.23 10.14 4.18
C SER A 237 -6.73 9.86 4.10
N ASP A 238 -7.16 8.61 3.88
CA ASP A 238 -8.58 8.28 3.73
C ASP A 238 -9.45 8.63 4.96
N SER A 239 -8.87 8.62 6.16
CA SER A 239 -9.60 8.93 7.40
C SER A 239 -10.18 10.34 7.44
N VAL A 240 -9.67 11.29 6.64
CA VAL A 240 -10.21 12.65 6.59
C VAL A 240 -11.66 12.67 6.07
N PHE A 241 -11.99 11.81 5.12
CA PHE A 241 -13.36 11.71 4.57
C PHE A 241 -14.30 11.08 5.58
N VAL A 242 -13.86 10.04 6.29
CA VAL A 242 -14.66 9.37 7.32
C VAL A 242 -15.01 10.33 8.45
N ASN A 243 -14.05 11.13 8.90
CA ASN A 243 -14.30 12.15 9.93
C ASN A 243 -15.30 13.20 9.47
N ALA A 244 -15.17 13.66 8.22
CA ALA A 244 -16.08 14.63 7.63
C ALA A 244 -17.50 14.07 7.47
N MET A 245 -17.64 12.83 6.97
CA MET A 245 -18.92 12.14 6.84
C MET A 245 -19.57 11.89 8.21
N ARG A 246 -18.77 11.52 9.23
CA ARG A 246 -19.27 11.34 10.60
C ARG A 246 -19.75 12.66 11.22
N SER A 247 -19.07 13.78 10.94
CA SER A 247 -19.48 15.12 11.42
C SER A 247 -20.83 15.58 10.86
N LYS A 248 -21.22 15.02 9.72
CA LYS A 248 -22.51 15.23 9.03
C LYS A 248 -23.55 14.17 9.37
N ASN A 249 -23.20 13.16 10.18
CA ASN A 249 -24.04 11.99 10.48
C ASN A 249 -24.46 11.22 9.21
N TYR A 250 -23.59 11.14 8.20
CA TYR A 250 -23.77 10.25 7.05
C TYR A 250 -23.36 8.80 7.35
N LEU A 251 -22.53 8.61 8.39
CA LEU A 251 -22.06 7.30 8.82
C LEU A 251 -22.51 7.02 10.25
N GLY A 252 -22.95 5.79 10.50
CA GLY A 252 -23.25 5.28 11.83
C GLY A 252 -22.03 5.27 12.76
N PRO A 253 -22.24 5.36 14.08
CA PRO A 253 -21.17 5.25 15.06
C PRO A 253 -20.49 3.87 15.05
N GLU A 254 -21.22 2.79 14.74
CA GLU A 254 -20.69 1.44 14.65
C GLU A 254 -19.67 1.33 13.52
N PHE A 255 -20.03 1.78 12.32
CA PHE A 255 -19.12 1.81 11.16
C PHE A 255 -17.90 2.68 11.43
N PHE A 256 -18.08 3.85 12.05
CA PHE A 256 -16.95 4.73 12.39
C PHE A 256 -15.92 4.02 13.27
N LYS A 257 -16.37 3.28 14.30
CA LYS A 257 -15.51 2.50 15.18
C LYS A 257 -14.83 1.36 14.42
N PHE A 258 -15.58 0.64 13.60
CA PHE A 258 -15.07 -0.42 12.74
C PHE A 258 -13.99 0.08 11.77
N TYR A 259 -14.22 1.22 11.12
CA TYR A 259 -13.29 1.81 10.17
C TYR A 259 -11.93 2.08 10.82
N TYR A 260 -11.89 2.71 11.99
CA TYR A 260 -10.61 2.98 12.67
C TYR A 260 -9.90 1.71 13.13
N TYR A 261 -10.66 0.69 13.51
CA TYR A 261 -10.12 -0.62 13.84
C TYR A 261 -9.48 -1.29 12.61
N ALA A 262 -10.19 -1.29 11.48
CA ALA A 262 -9.72 -1.81 10.22
C ALA A 262 -8.51 -1.02 9.68
N ARG A 263 -8.56 0.32 9.71
CA ARG A 263 -7.47 1.21 9.31
C ARG A 263 -6.17 0.87 10.04
N LYS A 264 -6.22 0.58 11.34
CA LYS A 264 -5.03 0.19 12.11
C LYS A 264 -4.36 -1.06 11.53
N ASN A 265 -5.13 -2.02 11.04
CA ASN A 265 -4.60 -3.22 10.38
C ASN A 265 -4.05 -2.88 8.98
N ILE A 266 -4.81 -2.13 8.18
CA ILE A 266 -4.42 -1.71 6.82
C ILE A 266 -3.09 -0.93 6.83
N VAL A 267 -2.95 0.03 7.72
CA VAL A 267 -1.71 0.82 7.86
C VAL A 267 -0.54 -0.05 8.29
N ARG A 268 -0.76 -1.06 9.15
CA ARG A 268 0.28 -2.01 9.56
C ARG A 268 0.75 -2.91 8.41
N THR A 269 -0.14 -3.25 7.49
CA THR A 269 0.18 -4.08 6.31
C THR A 269 0.86 -3.32 5.18
N LEU A 270 0.81 -1.98 5.20
CA LEU A 270 1.55 -1.11 4.27
C LEU A 270 2.80 -0.56 4.97
N PRO A 271 3.92 -1.30 4.98
CA PRO A 271 5.12 -0.85 5.66
C PRO A 271 5.83 0.27 4.89
N PHE A 272 5.50 0.58 3.64
CA PHE A 272 6.21 1.61 2.88
C PHE A 272 5.42 2.90 2.87
N PHE A 273 5.78 3.87 3.72
CA PHE A 273 5.26 5.23 3.63
C PHE A 273 5.85 5.97 2.42
N PRO A 274 5.17 6.99 1.87
CA PRO A 274 5.73 7.75 0.76
C PRO A 274 7.03 8.46 1.15
N HIS A 275 7.92 8.68 0.20
CA HIS A 275 9.16 9.40 0.45
C HIS A 275 8.88 10.90 0.65
N LEU A 276 7.96 11.43 -0.16
CA LEU A 276 7.55 12.81 -0.11
C LEU A 276 6.03 12.91 -0.12
N VAL A 277 5.50 13.75 0.75
CA VAL A 277 4.11 14.19 0.72
C VAL A 277 4.10 15.68 0.38
N VAL A 278 3.51 16.03 -0.76
CA VAL A 278 3.25 17.41 -1.17
C VAL A 278 1.82 17.73 -0.76
N TYR A 279 1.66 18.55 0.28
CA TYR A 279 0.36 18.97 0.78
C TYR A 279 0.01 20.37 0.25
N LEU A 280 -1.08 20.44 -0.50
CA LEU A 280 -1.64 21.68 -1.03
C LEU A 280 -2.70 22.22 -0.07
N ASP A 281 -2.35 23.27 0.68
CA ASP A 281 -3.20 23.87 1.69
C ASP A 281 -4.17 24.87 1.06
N ALA A 282 -5.30 24.36 0.56
CA ALA A 282 -6.36 25.16 -0.03
C ALA A 282 -7.48 25.42 1.01
N PRO A 283 -7.82 26.69 1.32
CA PRO A 283 -8.91 27.02 2.22
C PRO A 283 -10.25 26.41 1.78
N ALA A 284 -11.06 25.96 2.75
CA ALA A 284 -12.37 25.34 2.50
C ALA A 284 -13.30 26.19 1.60
N LYS A 285 -13.23 27.53 1.68
CA LYS A 285 -14.05 28.44 0.86
C LYS A 285 -13.70 28.36 -0.63
N ILE A 286 -12.41 28.39 -0.96
CA ILE A 286 -11.93 28.29 -2.35
C ILE A 286 -12.23 26.90 -2.90
N CYS A 287 -12.07 25.87 -2.06
CA CYS A 287 -12.46 24.50 -2.39
C CYS A 287 -13.95 24.42 -2.76
N LEU A 288 -14.82 25.03 -1.96
CA LEU A 288 -16.27 25.08 -2.24
C LEU A 288 -16.59 25.81 -3.55
N GLU A 289 -15.92 26.93 -3.83
CA GLU A 289 -16.09 27.63 -5.11
C GLU A 289 -15.68 26.76 -6.30
N ASN A 290 -14.58 26.02 -6.19
CA ASN A 290 -14.14 25.11 -7.23
C ASN A 290 -15.09 23.91 -7.40
N VAL A 291 -15.67 23.40 -6.31
CA VAL A 291 -16.73 22.38 -6.36
C VAL A 291 -17.95 22.94 -7.09
N LYS A 292 -18.40 24.16 -6.74
CA LYS A 292 -19.52 24.84 -7.41
C LYS A 292 -19.29 25.06 -8.90
N LYS A 293 -18.05 25.37 -9.31
CA LYS A 293 -17.69 25.51 -10.74
C LYS A 293 -17.84 24.19 -11.53
N ARG A 294 -17.78 23.02 -10.88
CA ARG A 294 -18.04 21.74 -11.55
C ARG A 294 -19.52 21.54 -11.91
N GLY A 295 -20.42 22.24 -11.23
CA GLY A 295 -21.83 22.36 -11.63
C GLY A 295 -22.74 21.18 -11.29
N ASN A 296 -22.30 20.23 -10.45
CA ASN A 296 -23.15 19.13 -10.00
C ASN A 296 -23.99 19.56 -8.76
N PRO A 297 -25.33 19.71 -8.87
CA PRO A 297 -26.16 20.21 -7.77
C PRO A 297 -26.13 19.29 -6.54
N ASP A 298 -26.21 17.98 -6.76
CA ASP A 298 -26.26 16.98 -5.68
C ASP A 298 -24.92 16.94 -4.91
N GLU A 299 -23.80 17.13 -5.63
CA GLU A 299 -22.47 17.23 -5.01
C GLU A 299 -22.34 18.48 -4.13
N ILE A 300 -22.88 19.62 -4.58
CA ILE A 300 -22.80 20.89 -3.86
C ILE A 300 -23.58 20.83 -2.54
N GLU A 301 -24.72 20.13 -2.51
CA GLU A 301 -25.52 19.94 -1.29
C GLU A 301 -24.84 19.00 -0.29
N CYS A 302 -24.21 17.93 -0.76
CA CYS A 302 -23.51 17.00 0.13
C CYS A 302 -22.18 17.57 0.66
N VAL A 303 -21.43 18.28 -0.18
CA VAL A 303 -20.09 18.79 0.10
C VAL A 303 -20.16 20.25 0.56
N ASP A 304 -20.80 20.45 1.71
CA ASP A 304 -20.93 21.76 2.35
C ASP A 304 -19.60 22.34 2.87
N GLU A 305 -19.56 23.65 3.14
CA GLU A 305 -18.41 24.32 3.79
C GLU A 305 -18.00 23.64 5.11
N LYS A 306 -18.98 23.20 5.91
CA LYS A 306 -18.72 22.47 7.16
C LYS A 306 -17.99 21.16 6.90
N TYR A 307 -18.37 20.43 5.85
CA TYR A 307 -17.73 19.16 5.48
C TYR A 307 -16.26 19.40 5.06
N LEU A 308 -16.02 20.37 4.19
CA LEU A 308 -14.68 20.74 3.72
C LEU A 308 -13.77 21.27 4.84
N LYS A 309 -14.34 21.99 5.81
CA LYS A 309 -13.60 22.48 6.99
C LYS A 309 -13.16 21.35 7.90
N VAL A 310 -14.01 20.34 8.12
CA VAL A 310 -13.63 19.15 8.92
C VAL A 310 -12.53 18.35 8.22
N ILE A 311 -12.52 18.31 6.88
CA ILE A 311 -11.42 17.70 6.12
C ILE A 311 -10.11 18.45 6.35
N GLU A 312 -10.13 19.79 6.23
CA GLU A 312 -8.96 20.65 6.50
C GLU A 312 -8.41 20.44 7.91
N GLU A 313 -9.29 20.37 8.92
CA GLU A 313 -8.91 20.09 10.31
C GLU A 313 -8.34 18.67 10.47
N SER A 314 -8.95 17.67 9.84
CA SER A 314 -8.51 16.26 9.91
C SER A 314 -7.17 16.02 9.22
N TYR A 315 -6.84 16.77 8.17
CA TYR A 315 -5.53 16.69 7.52
C TYR A 315 -4.38 17.01 8.47
N LYS A 316 -4.59 17.88 9.47
CA LYS A 316 -3.55 18.21 10.47
C LYS A 316 -3.10 16.98 11.25
N ASP A 317 -4.00 16.02 11.50
CA ASP A 317 -3.65 14.77 12.18
C ASP A 317 -2.96 13.78 11.25
N VAL A 318 -3.39 13.69 10.00
CA VAL A 318 -2.73 12.87 8.97
C VAL A 318 -1.30 13.37 8.69
N LEU A 319 -1.09 14.68 8.62
CA LEU A 319 0.23 15.28 8.44
C LEU A 319 1.17 14.97 9.62
N LYS A 320 0.66 14.85 10.85
CA LYS A 320 1.46 14.40 12.01
C LYS A 320 1.88 12.94 11.86
N GLU A 321 1.04 12.09 11.27
CA GLU A 321 1.36 10.69 10.98
C GLU A 321 2.44 10.61 9.90
N TYR A 322 2.28 11.34 8.79
CA TYR A 322 3.30 11.40 7.73
C TYR A 322 4.64 11.94 8.23
N LYS A 323 4.65 12.94 9.10
CA LYS A 323 5.88 13.59 9.58
C LYS A 323 6.83 12.60 10.28
N ARG A 324 6.33 11.47 10.79
CA ARG A 324 7.14 10.44 11.43
C ARG A 324 7.99 9.66 10.43
N TYR A 325 7.46 9.40 9.23
CA TYR A 325 8.05 8.46 8.27
C TYR A 325 8.47 9.11 6.95
N SER A 326 7.87 10.25 6.59
CA SER A 326 7.96 10.91 5.29
C SER A 326 8.41 12.37 5.42
N ARG A 327 9.05 12.90 4.38
CA ARG A 327 9.25 14.35 4.25
C ARG A 327 7.95 14.99 3.75
N ILE A 328 7.67 16.20 4.23
CA ILE A 328 6.45 16.93 3.88
C ILE A 328 6.86 18.29 3.33
N LEU A 329 6.30 18.64 2.18
CA LEU A 329 6.31 20.00 1.64
C LEU A 329 4.88 20.54 1.70
N THR A 330 4.70 21.68 2.36
CA THR A 330 3.40 22.34 2.49
C THR A 330 3.42 23.63 1.68
N TYR A 331 2.44 23.78 0.80
CA TYR A 331 2.26 24.97 -0.02
C TYR A 331 0.93 25.64 0.33
N ASP A 332 0.96 26.97 0.53
CA ASP A 332 -0.26 27.76 0.55
C ASP A 332 -0.88 27.72 -0.85
N TRP A 333 -2.07 27.15 -0.94
CA TRP A 333 -2.79 26.92 -2.19
C TRP A 333 -4.06 27.77 -2.31
N THR A 334 -4.01 28.98 -1.74
CA THR A 334 -5.01 30.04 -1.95
C THR A 334 -5.09 30.46 -3.41
N VAL A 335 -3.94 30.63 -4.06
CA VAL A 335 -3.82 30.83 -5.50
C VAL A 335 -3.01 29.66 -6.05
N PRO A 336 -3.49 28.96 -7.09
CA PRO A 336 -2.72 27.88 -7.70
C PRO A 336 -1.32 28.39 -8.09
N GLY A 337 -0.29 27.82 -7.46
CA GLY A 337 1.10 28.16 -7.72
C GLY A 337 1.62 27.50 -8.99
N HIS A 338 2.76 28.00 -9.49
CA HIS A 338 3.50 27.34 -10.56
C HIS A 338 4.13 26.04 -10.05
N THR A 339 4.04 24.97 -10.83
CA THR A 339 4.62 23.67 -10.47
C THR A 339 6.14 23.65 -10.49
N ASP A 340 6.76 24.57 -11.25
CA ASP A 340 8.21 24.74 -11.31
C ASP A 340 8.84 24.98 -9.93
N THR A 341 8.18 25.78 -9.07
CA THR A 341 8.70 26.04 -7.72
C THR A 341 8.68 24.78 -6.85
N ILE A 342 7.64 23.94 -7.01
CA ILE A 342 7.53 22.66 -6.32
C ILE A 342 8.65 21.72 -6.79
N VAL A 343 8.89 21.65 -8.10
CA VAL A 343 9.95 20.82 -8.69
C VAL A 343 11.33 21.25 -8.17
N GLU A 344 11.64 22.55 -8.16
CA GLU A 344 12.90 23.08 -7.62
C GLU A 344 13.09 22.72 -6.14
N ASP A 345 12.05 22.83 -5.33
CA ASP A 345 12.13 22.51 -3.91
C ASP A 345 12.31 21.00 -3.66
N ILE A 346 11.68 20.17 -4.49
CA ILE A 346 11.90 18.71 -4.47
C ILE A 346 13.35 18.37 -4.81
N GLU A 347 13.96 19.02 -5.81
CA GLU A 347 15.37 18.79 -6.17
C GLU A 347 16.35 19.21 -5.06
N LYS A 348 15.99 20.20 -4.24
CA LYS A 348 16.81 20.68 -3.11
C LYS A 348 16.77 19.73 -1.91
N LEU A 349 15.77 18.86 -1.81
CA LEU A 349 15.63 17.93 -0.69
C LEU A 349 16.64 16.77 -0.78
N GLU A 350 17.04 16.27 0.39
CA GLU A 350 17.87 15.08 0.55
C GLU A 350 17.01 13.90 1.01
N PHE A 351 16.83 12.92 0.12
CA PHE A 351 16.04 11.70 0.33
C PHE A 351 16.91 10.48 0.70
N ASP A 352 18.20 10.49 0.35
CA ASP A 352 19.09 9.33 0.51
C ASP A 352 19.84 9.32 1.86
N PHE A 353 19.71 10.39 2.65
CA PHE A 353 20.30 10.44 4.00
C PHE A 353 19.36 9.81 5.02
N TYR A 354 19.76 8.64 5.53
CA TYR A 354 19.12 7.98 6.67
C TYR A 354 20.13 7.74 7.78
N GLU A 355 19.81 8.18 9.00
CA GLU A 355 20.63 7.96 10.19
C GLU A 355 19.80 7.26 11.27
N TRP A 356 20.28 6.10 11.71
CA TRP A 356 19.59 5.16 12.61
C TRP A 356 19.14 5.75 13.96
N HIS A 357 19.68 6.91 14.37
CA HIS A 357 19.42 7.52 15.67
C HIS A 357 18.78 8.92 15.60
N SER A 358 18.62 9.53 14.41
CA SER A 358 18.10 10.90 14.29
C SER A 358 16.63 10.99 13.86
N GLY A 359 16.01 9.87 13.46
CA GLY A 359 14.56 9.76 13.28
C GLY A 359 14.09 8.51 12.56
N ASP A 360 12.76 8.30 12.53
CA ASP A 360 12.10 7.20 11.82
C ASP A 360 11.82 7.51 10.33
N ILE A 361 12.24 8.69 9.86
CA ILE A 361 12.04 9.13 8.47
C ILE A 361 12.80 8.18 7.54
N PHE A 362 12.11 7.61 6.56
CA PHE A 362 12.63 6.60 5.63
C PHE A 362 13.10 5.28 6.25
N TYR A 363 12.85 5.04 7.54
CA TYR A 363 13.25 3.81 8.23
C TYR A 363 12.85 2.56 7.45
N GLN A 364 11.61 2.54 6.97
CA GLN A 364 11.01 1.39 6.30
C GLN A 364 11.66 1.04 4.96
N TRP A 365 12.14 2.04 4.23
CA TRP A 365 12.85 1.84 2.97
C TRP A 365 14.29 1.37 3.19
N HIS A 366 14.92 1.76 4.32
CA HIS A 366 16.30 1.41 4.65
C HIS A 366 16.44 0.17 5.56
N GLN A 367 15.34 -0.30 6.16
CA GLN A 367 15.34 -1.51 6.99
C GLN A 367 15.73 -2.75 6.19
N MET A 368 15.43 -2.74 4.89
CA MET A 368 15.80 -3.81 3.96
C MET A 368 17.21 -3.56 3.45
N THR A 369 18.15 -4.38 3.91
CA THR A 369 19.54 -4.36 3.45
C THR A 369 19.84 -5.49 2.47
N ASP A 370 19.11 -6.60 2.56
CA ASP A 370 19.35 -7.80 1.76
C ASP A 370 18.50 -7.83 0.48
N GLU A 371 19.11 -8.27 -0.62
CA GLU A 371 18.44 -8.50 -1.91
C GLU A 371 17.23 -9.46 -1.78
N TRP A 372 17.35 -10.49 -0.94
CA TRP A 372 16.24 -11.41 -0.68
C TRP A 372 15.04 -10.74 -0.04
N ALA A 373 15.27 -9.75 0.83
CA ALA A 373 14.18 -9.00 1.45
C ALA A 373 13.44 -8.17 0.40
N TYR A 374 14.17 -7.48 -0.49
CA TYR A 374 13.58 -6.74 -1.60
C TYR A 374 12.82 -7.64 -2.57
N ALA A 375 13.37 -8.82 -2.90
CA ALA A 375 12.66 -9.80 -3.73
C ALA A 375 11.36 -10.30 -3.07
N GLY A 376 11.39 -10.58 -1.77
CA GLY A 376 10.19 -10.97 -1.02
C GLY A 376 9.12 -9.86 -1.01
N TRP A 377 9.53 -8.60 -0.81
CA TRP A 377 8.61 -7.47 -0.87
C TRP A 377 8.08 -7.21 -2.28
N ARG A 378 8.92 -7.37 -3.31
CA ARG A 378 8.49 -7.29 -4.71
C ARG A 378 7.42 -8.32 -5.04
N GLU A 379 7.57 -9.57 -4.60
CA GLU A 379 6.52 -10.57 -4.72
C GLU A 379 5.26 -10.14 -3.96
N TYR A 380 5.41 -9.68 -2.72
CA TYR A 380 4.29 -9.27 -1.87
C TYR A 380 3.43 -8.18 -2.53
N VAL A 381 4.05 -7.14 -3.08
CA VAL A 381 3.33 -6.04 -3.77
C VAL A 381 2.87 -6.42 -5.18
N THR A 382 3.56 -7.35 -5.85
CA THR A 382 3.18 -7.79 -7.20
C THR A 382 1.98 -8.73 -7.16
N SER A 383 1.97 -9.69 -6.23
CA SER A 383 0.86 -10.63 -6.03
C SER A 383 -0.35 -9.98 -5.35
N LYS A 384 -0.11 -9.07 -4.40
CA LYS A 384 -1.10 -8.32 -3.58
C LYS A 384 -2.04 -9.16 -2.71
N THR A 385 -2.32 -10.41 -3.03
CA THR A 385 -3.30 -11.24 -2.31
C THR A 385 -2.99 -11.37 -0.84
N LYS A 386 -1.71 -11.59 -0.50
CA LYS A 386 -1.29 -11.66 0.88
C LYS A 386 -1.49 -10.32 1.58
N ALA A 387 -1.18 -9.21 0.90
CA ALA A 387 -1.41 -7.86 1.42
C ALA A 387 -2.90 -7.57 1.65
N THR A 388 -3.75 -7.83 0.65
CA THR A 388 -5.21 -7.66 0.75
C THR A 388 -5.80 -8.57 1.82
N THR A 389 -5.37 -9.83 1.91
CA THR A 389 -5.83 -10.77 2.93
C THR A 389 -5.40 -10.30 4.31
N ASP A 390 -4.12 -9.97 4.53
CA ASP A 390 -3.63 -9.54 5.84
C ASP A 390 -4.29 -8.22 6.28
N ALA A 391 -4.59 -7.31 5.34
CA ALA A 391 -5.21 -6.01 5.60
C ALA A 391 -6.69 -6.13 5.96
N PHE A 392 -7.43 -6.98 5.24
CA PHE A 392 -8.88 -7.02 5.29
C PHE A 392 -9.48 -8.30 5.90
N ALA A 393 -8.71 -9.36 6.15
CA ALA A 393 -9.23 -10.61 6.72
C ALA A 393 -9.66 -10.47 8.19
N TYR A 394 -8.88 -9.79 9.02
CA TYR A 394 -9.24 -9.64 10.43
C TYR A 394 -10.52 -8.80 10.64
N PRO A 395 -10.74 -7.69 9.90
CA PRO A 395 -12.02 -6.99 9.90
C PRO A 395 -13.24 -7.83 9.49
N LYS A 396 -13.09 -8.95 8.75
CA LYS A 396 -14.22 -9.79 8.31
C LYS A 396 -15.09 -10.34 9.44
N TYR A 397 -14.52 -10.58 10.62
CA TYR A 397 -15.30 -11.05 11.76
C TYR A 397 -16.14 -9.94 12.40
N VAL A 398 -15.68 -8.69 12.32
CA VAL A 398 -16.38 -7.51 12.87
C VAL A 398 -17.37 -6.94 11.85
N LEU A 399 -17.20 -7.23 10.56
CA LEU A 399 -18.14 -6.87 9.49
C LEU A 399 -19.57 -7.36 9.78
N ALA A 400 -19.71 -8.52 10.44
CA ALA A 400 -21.01 -9.06 10.84
C ALA A 400 -21.72 -8.26 11.95
N GLU A 401 -21.00 -7.41 12.68
CA GLU A 401 -21.55 -6.57 13.77
C GLU A 401 -21.97 -5.18 13.28
N VAL A 402 -21.59 -4.79 12.06
CA VAL A 402 -21.92 -3.48 11.48
C VAL A 402 -23.11 -3.62 10.57
N GLY A 403 -24.28 -3.12 10.98
CA GLY A 403 -25.53 -3.22 10.21
C GLY A 403 -25.40 -2.70 8.77
N GLU A 404 -24.71 -1.58 8.56
CA GLU A 404 -24.52 -0.95 7.25
C GLU A 404 -23.67 -1.79 6.27
N LEU A 405 -22.82 -2.70 6.79
CA LEU A 405 -21.97 -3.58 5.98
C LEU A 405 -22.41 -5.04 6.06
N TYR A 406 -23.49 -5.32 6.77
CA TYR A 406 -23.95 -6.68 7.00
C TYR A 406 -24.42 -7.28 5.67
N GLN A 407 -23.87 -8.44 5.35
CA GLN A 407 -24.17 -9.18 4.14
C GLN A 407 -24.82 -10.51 4.52
N HIS A 408 -26.05 -10.72 4.08
CA HIS A 408 -26.75 -11.97 4.32
C HIS A 408 -26.24 -13.06 3.36
N THR A 409 -26.09 -14.29 3.86
CA THR A 409 -25.50 -15.39 3.09
C THR A 409 -26.37 -15.84 1.92
N MET A 410 -27.70 -15.72 2.02
CA MET A 410 -28.60 -16.03 0.89
C MET A 410 -28.51 -14.97 -0.21
N ASP A 411 -28.34 -13.70 0.17
CA ASP A 411 -28.13 -12.61 -0.79
C ASP A 411 -26.81 -12.81 -1.54
N MET A 412 -25.75 -13.29 -0.85
CA MET A 412 -24.48 -13.66 -1.48
C MET A 412 -24.67 -14.78 -2.51
N ASP A 413 -25.42 -15.83 -2.17
CA ASP A 413 -25.71 -16.93 -3.10
C ASP A 413 -26.44 -16.42 -4.36
N HIS A 414 -27.45 -15.58 -4.14
CA HIS A 414 -28.22 -14.99 -5.21
C HIS A 414 -27.33 -14.16 -6.15
N VAL A 415 -26.47 -13.30 -5.59
CA VAL A 415 -25.50 -12.48 -6.34
C VAL A 415 -24.54 -13.36 -7.14
N GLU A 416 -24.06 -14.47 -6.56
CA GLU A 416 -23.20 -15.41 -7.26
C GLU A 416 -23.90 -16.03 -8.46
N ASN A 417 -25.17 -16.43 -8.31
CA ASN A 417 -25.98 -17.00 -9.38
C ASN A 417 -26.33 -15.98 -10.48
N VAL A 418 -26.61 -14.71 -10.11
CA VAL A 418 -26.78 -13.59 -11.05
C VAL A 418 -25.52 -13.41 -11.89
N MET A 419 -24.35 -13.43 -11.26
CA MET A 419 -23.07 -13.29 -11.96
C MET A 419 -22.86 -14.41 -12.98
N LYS A 420 -23.15 -15.67 -12.63
CA LYS A 420 -23.04 -16.82 -13.54
C LYS A 420 -24.05 -16.75 -14.69
N ALA A 421 -25.33 -16.57 -14.38
CA ALA A 421 -26.42 -16.73 -15.33
C ALA A 421 -26.61 -15.50 -16.23
N VAL A 422 -26.44 -14.28 -15.68
CA VAL A 422 -26.84 -13.03 -16.35
C VAL A 422 -25.62 -12.22 -16.81
N VAL A 423 -24.64 -11.98 -15.92
CA VAL A 423 -23.53 -11.04 -16.19
C VAL A 423 -22.42 -11.69 -17.03
N LEU A 424 -21.90 -12.84 -16.58
CA LEU A 424 -20.82 -13.55 -17.24
C LEU A 424 -21.35 -14.52 -18.30
N LYS A 425 -22.52 -15.12 -18.04
CA LYS A 425 -23.15 -16.17 -18.85
C LYS A 425 -22.27 -17.44 -18.96
N ASP A 426 -21.41 -17.65 -17.97
CA ASP A 426 -20.54 -18.81 -17.81
C ASP A 426 -20.39 -19.07 -16.30
N ASN A 427 -20.09 -20.30 -15.93
CA ASN A 427 -19.92 -20.73 -14.53
C ASN A 427 -18.54 -20.38 -13.98
N LYS A 428 -17.65 -19.89 -14.84
CA LYS A 428 -16.26 -19.61 -14.49
C LYS A 428 -16.10 -18.16 -14.04
N SER A 429 -15.15 -17.94 -13.16
CA SER A 429 -14.74 -16.60 -12.75
C SER A 429 -14.00 -15.86 -13.86
N HIS A 430 -13.70 -14.59 -13.59
CA HIS A 430 -12.75 -13.80 -14.37
C HIS A 430 -11.47 -14.59 -14.67
N GLY A 431 -11.03 -14.56 -15.94
CA GLY A 431 -9.76 -15.15 -16.38
C GLY A 431 -9.82 -16.57 -16.89
N PHE A 432 -11.00 -17.19 -16.89
CA PHE A 432 -11.15 -18.57 -17.33
C PHE A 432 -12.21 -18.74 -18.46
N ILE A 433 -12.76 -17.63 -18.97
CA ILE A 433 -13.80 -17.64 -19.99
C ILE A 433 -13.17 -17.65 -21.39
N ARG A 434 -13.13 -18.84 -22.00
CA ARG A 434 -12.50 -19.07 -23.31
C ARG A 434 -13.11 -18.21 -24.43
N GLU A 435 -14.43 -18.01 -24.39
CA GLU A 435 -15.15 -17.23 -25.41
C GLU A 435 -14.75 -15.75 -25.39
N ARG A 436 -14.23 -15.25 -24.26
CA ARG A 436 -13.76 -13.88 -24.08
C ARG A 436 -12.24 -13.72 -24.29
N GLY A 437 -11.55 -14.79 -24.72
CA GLY A 437 -10.13 -14.76 -25.09
C GLY A 437 -9.16 -15.18 -23.99
N ASP A 438 -9.66 -15.68 -22.85
CA ASP A 438 -8.80 -15.98 -21.70
C ASP A 438 -7.94 -17.25 -21.89
N PRO A 439 -6.68 -17.23 -21.43
CA PRO A 439 -5.83 -18.41 -21.43
C PRO A 439 -6.29 -19.41 -20.36
N LEU A 440 -6.66 -20.64 -20.75
CA LEU A 440 -6.93 -21.77 -19.82
C LEU A 440 -5.64 -22.30 -19.18
N LYS A 441 -4.95 -21.46 -18.41
CA LYS A 441 -3.78 -21.84 -17.61
C LYS A 441 -4.20 -22.11 -16.17
N ALA A 442 -3.55 -23.11 -15.54
CA ALA A 442 -3.65 -23.42 -14.12
C ALA A 442 -5.02 -23.81 -13.53
N ILE A 443 -5.77 -24.64 -14.24
CA ILE A 443 -6.98 -25.31 -13.72
C ILE A 443 -6.66 -26.19 -12.48
N TRP A 444 -5.39 -26.60 -12.32
CA TRP A 444 -4.95 -27.60 -11.32
C TRP A 444 -3.80 -27.14 -10.41
N ALA A 445 -3.33 -25.89 -10.53
CA ALA A 445 -2.28 -25.40 -9.64
C ALA A 445 -2.90 -25.02 -8.27
N TYR A 446 -2.26 -25.42 -7.17
CA TYR A 446 -2.56 -24.84 -5.86
C TYR A 446 -2.50 -23.31 -5.99
N ARG A 447 -3.57 -22.60 -5.59
CA ARG A 447 -3.79 -21.16 -5.73
C ARG A 447 -2.61 -20.30 -5.24
N ARG A 448 -1.52 -20.24 -6.00
CA ARG A 448 -0.53 -19.16 -5.94
C ARG A 448 -0.94 -18.20 -7.03
N ASP A 449 -1.15 -16.94 -6.70
CA ASP A 449 -1.76 -15.96 -7.61
C ASP A 449 -1.00 -15.81 -8.93
N GLN A 450 0.32 -16.01 -8.90
CA GLN A 450 1.20 -15.97 -10.06
C GLN A 450 1.06 -17.15 -11.00
N THR A 451 0.39 -18.21 -10.55
CA THR A 451 0.05 -19.36 -11.40
C THR A 451 -1.34 -19.24 -11.98
N MET A 452 -2.20 -18.33 -11.49
CA MET A 452 -3.54 -18.16 -12.05
C MET A 452 -3.47 -17.73 -13.52
N ALA A 453 -4.55 -17.99 -14.26
CA ALA A 453 -4.68 -17.53 -15.64
C ALA A 453 -4.46 -16.01 -15.77
N GLU A 454 -4.85 -15.28 -14.73
CA GLU A 454 -4.62 -13.85 -14.56
C GLU A 454 -3.60 -13.62 -13.44
N ILE A 455 -2.42 -13.14 -13.83
CA ILE A 455 -1.31 -12.96 -12.90
C ILE A 455 -1.38 -11.60 -12.20
N TRP A 456 -1.98 -10.60 -12.85
CA TRP A 456 -2.09 -9.23 -12.37
C TRP A 456 -3.54 -8.75 -12.44
N TYR A 457 -3.95 -7.99 -11.42
CA TYR A 457 -5.20 -7.24 -11.39
C TYR A 457 -4.99 -5.79 -10.97
N GLU A 458 -5.76 -4.84 -11.50
CA GLU A 458 -5.61 -3.43 -11.11
C GLU A 458 -6.34 -3.10 -9.81
N TYR A 459 -7.60 -3.55 -9.68
CA TYR A 459 -8.42 -3.37 -8.49
C TYR A 459 -9.13 -4.67 -8.11
N TYR A 460 -9.12 -5.03 -6.83
CA TYR A 460 -9.72 -6.25 -6.31
C TYR A 460 -11.21 -6.33 -6.66
N TRP A 461 -11.96 -5.25 -6.44
CA TRP A 461 -13.40 -5.17 -6.70
C TRP A 461 -13.79 -5.08 -8.17
N ARG A 462 -12.82 -4.90 -9.07
CA ARG A 462 -13.07 -4.94 -10.51
C ARG A 462 -12.91 -6.35 -11.07
N GLU A 463 -11.96 -7.12 -10.54
CA GLU A 463 -11.46 -8.31 -11.25
C GLU A 463 -11.39 -9.58 -10.39
N LYS A 464 -11.05 -9.47 -9.10
CA LYS A 464 -10.74 -10.64 -8.25
C LYS A 464 -11.86 -11.02 -7.29
N TRP A 465 -12.65 -10.05 -6.84
CA TRP A 465 -13.63 -10.25 -5.77
C TRP A 465 -14.62 -11.38 -6.01
N TYR A 466 -15.01 -11.60 -7.28
CA TYR A 466 -15.95 -12.64 -7.65
C TYR A 466 -15.32 -14.04 -7.55
N ALA A 467 -14.04 -14.19 -7.89
CA ALA A 467 -13.31 -15.44 -7.73
C ALA A 467 -13.07 -15.82 -6.25
N ASP A 468 -12.97 -14.81 -5.39
CA ASP A 468 -12.84 -14.96 -3.94
C ASP A 468 -14.19 -15.01 -3.21
N LEU A 469 -15.30 -14.77 -3.92
CA LEU A 469 -16.65 -14.97 -3.40
C LEU A 469 -16.87 -16.48 -3.25
N TYR A 470 -16.99 -16.92 -2.01
CA TYR A 470 -17.18 -18.33 -1.68
C TYR A 470 -18.41 -18.48 -0.79
N ASN A 471 -19.33 -19.34 -1.23
CA ASN A 471 -20.49 -19.74 -0.47
C ASN A 471 -20.60 -21.28 -0.51
N ASP A 472 -20.86 -21.91 0.63
CA ASP A 472 -21.04 -23.38 0.66
C ASP A 472 -22.27 -23.81 -0.15
N MET A 473 -23.25 -22.92 -0.35
CA MET A 473 -24.44 -23.18 -1.16
C MET A 473 -24.11 -23.33 -2.65
N SER A 474 -23.13 -22.58 -3.16
CA SER A 474 -22.75 -22.65 -4.56
C SER A 474 -22.03 -23.94 -4.94
N TYR A 475 -21.57 -24.72 -3.95
CA TYR A 475 -21.11 -26.09 -4.16
C TYR A 475 -22.23 -27.01 -4.66
N PHE A 476 -23.46 -26.79 -4.18
CA PHE A 476 -24.62 -27.58 -4.60
C PHE A 476 -25.20 -27.12 -5.93
N ASP A 477 -25.02 -25.84 -6.29
CA ASP A 477 -25.41 -25.29 -7.59
C ASP A 477 -24.24 -24.66 -8.35
N ALA A 478 -23.35 -25.52 -8.83
CA ALA A 478 -22.18 -25.10 -9.59
C ALA A 478 -22.53 -24.37 -10.91
N LYS A 479 -23.78 -24.45 -11.39
CA LYS A 479 -24.23 -23.86 -12.65
C LYS A 479 -25.09 -22.60 -12.49
N GLY A 480 -25.42 -22.19 -11.27
CA GLY A 480 -26.34 -21.07 -11.02
C GLY A 480 -27.75 -21.31 -11.58
N THR A 481 -28.19 -22.57 -11.60
CA THR A 481 -29.52 -22.98 -12.08
C THR A 481 -30.66 -22.62 -11.13
N THR A 482 -30.37 -22.34 -9.86
CA THR A 482 -31.35 -21.88 -8.85
C THR A 482 -31.56 -20.36 -8.88
N PHE A 483 -31.04 -19.66 -9.89
CA PHE A 483 -31.25 -18.24 -10.07
C PHE A 483 -32.75 -17.89 -10.12
N ASP A 484 -33.22 -17.12 -9.15
CA ASP A 484 -34.57 -16.55 -9.10
C ASP A 484 -34.54 -15.08 -9.56
N PRO A 485 -35.05 -14.75 -10.76
CA PRO A 485 -35.06 -13.38 -11.28
C PRO A 485 -35.88 -12.39 -10.43
N LEU A 486 -36.76 -12.88 -9.54
CA LEU A 486 -37.64 -12.06 -8.71
C LEU A 486 -37.18 -11.97 -7.25
N TYR A 487 -36.00 -12.50 -6.89
CA TYR A 487 -35.48 -12.51 -5.52
C TYR A 487 -35.53 -11.14 -4.83
N VAL A 488 -35.19 -10.06 -5.55
CA VAL A 488 -35.15 -8.69 -5.02
C VAL A 488 -36.57 -8.09 -4.81
N HIS A 489 -37.60 -8.73 -5.34
CA HIS A 489 -39.00 -8.30 -5.22
C HIS A 489 -39.80 -9.07 -4.15
N HIS A 490 -39.21 -10.13 -3.58
CA HIS A 490 -39.75 -10.90 -2.46
C HIS A 490 -39.37 -10.26 -1.13
#